data_AF-M0L7G7-F1
#
_entry.id   AF-M0L7G7-F1
#
_cell.length_a   1.000
_cell.length_b   1.000
_cell.length_c   1.000
_cell.angle_alpha   90.00
_cell.angle_beta   90.00
_cell.angle_gamma   90.00
#
_symmetry.space_group_name_H-M   'P 1'
#
loop_
_entity.id
_entity.type
_entity.pdbx_description
1 polymer ?
#
loop_
_entity_poly.entity_id
_entity_poly.type
_entity_poly.pdbx_seq_one_letter_code
_entity_poly.pdbx_strand_id
1 'polypeptide(L)'
;MSNPPTEFYSEERWQNWIDRIKDEDIDPEDEDSARLLLNLQDDTAIAIAKIVAAYDDGELDQEEALEEIDDVREIVLDEIDIEDEEKLILVDGVQTSLVCVFFAAEEYVANGPADEGTVGEYLSAAADAEAEEDLDAALGFAAQAGTLIIDGEELDMEMAEDLEYGLVTEWINGLDSLQSAMSDPEVVEEEDE
;
A
#
# COMPACT_ATOMS: atom_id res chain seq x y z
N MET A 1 20.62 -26.41 2.90
CA MET A 1 19.49 -25.48 2.83
C MET A 1 19.86 -24.36 3.77
N SER A 2 20.42 -23.29 3.24
CA SER A 2 20.41 -22.02 3.97
C SER A 2 18.96 -21.56 3.88
N ASN A 3 18.29 -21.32 5.01
CA ASN A 3 17.03 -20.59 4.95
C ASN A 3 17.28 -19.27 4.22
N PRO A 4 16.40 -18.83 3.30
CA PRO A 4 16.38 -17.44 2.91
C PRO A 4 16.20 -16.60 4.19
N PRO A 5 16.88 -15.45 4.29
CA PRO A 5 16.82 -14.62 5.48
C PRO A 5 15.48 -13.87 5.50
N THR A 6 14.70 -14.00 6.60
CA THR A 6 13.62 -13.08 7.02
C THR A 6 12.51 -12.79 5.99
N GLU A 7 11.41 -13.52 6.11
CA GLU A 7 10.08 -13.13 5.59
C GLU A 7 9.82 -11.64 5.90
N PHE A 8 9.58 -10.82 4.87
CA PHE A 8 9.41 -9.37 5.00
C PHE A 8 8.10 -8.99 5.71
N TYR A 9 7.06 -9.80 5.50
CA TYR A 9 5.76 -9.68 6.11
C TYR A 9 5.16 -11.05 6.34
N SER A 10 4.52 -11.27 7.49
CA SER A 10 3.99 -12.58 7.88
C SER A 10 2.51 -12.50 8.19
N GLU A 11 1.80 -13.62 8.02
CA GLU A 11 0.39 -13.76 8.38
C GLU A 11 0.16 -13.41 9.87
N GLU A 12 1.07 -13.79 10.77
CA GLU A 12 0.97 -13.48 12.21
C GLU A 12 1.00 -11.95 12.45
N ARG A 13 1.84 -11.20 11.74
CA ARG A 13 1.93 -9.74 11.87
C ARG A 13 0.65 -9.06 11.41
N TRP A 14 0.12 -9.45 10.25
CA TRP A 14 -1.16 -8.95 9.76
C TRP A 14 -2.29 -9.28 10.73
N GLN A 15 -2.36 -10.53 11.20
CA GLN A 15 -3.42 -10.95 12.12
C GLN A 15 -3.37 -10.26 13.47
N ASN A 16 -2.19 -9.87 13.98
CA ASN A 16 -2.10 -9.08 15.21
C ASN A 16 -2.81 -7.72 15.07
N TRP A 17 -2.65 -7.04 13.92
CA TRP A 17 -3.38 -5.80 13.66
C TRP A 17 -4.89 -6.03 13.54
N ILE A 18 -5.29 -7.08 12.82
CA ILE A 18 -6.70 -7.44 12.66
C ILE A 18 -7.34 -7.78 14.02
N ASP A 19 -6.66 -8.54 14.87
CA ASP A 19 -7.14 -8.87 16.22
C ASP A 19 -7.26 -7.63 17.11
N ARG A 20 -6.34 -6.67 16.98
CA ARG A 20 -6.45 -5.37 17.66
C ARG A 20 -7.68 -4.59 17.21
N ILE A 21 -7.93 -4.50 15.91
CA ILE A 21 -9.13 -3.86 15.35
C ILE A 21 -10.40 -4.56 15.85
N LYS A 22 -10.40 -5.90 15.98
CA LYS A 22 -11.53 -6.66 16.52
C LYS A 22 -11.82 -6.33 17.99
N ASP A 23 -10.77 -6.17 18.80
CA ASP A 23 -10.89 -5.97 20.25
C ASP A 23 -11.19 -4.52 20.65
N GLU A 24 -10.78 -3.53 19.86
CA GLU A 24 -10.98 -2.10 20.13
C GLU A 24 -12.33 -1.56 19.63
N ASP A 25 -12.82 -0.44 20.18
CA ASP A 25 -14.02 0.23 19.66
C ASP A 25 -13.58 1.26 18.61
N ILE A 26 -13.81 0.96 17.33
CA ILE A 26 -13.23 1.72 16.21
C ILE A 26 -14.23 2.79 15.76
N ASP A 27 -13.83 4.04 15.90
CA ASP A 27 -14.56 5.20 15.36
C ASP A 27 -13.64 5.98 14.42
N PRO A 28 -13.86 5.98 13.09
CA PRO A 28 -12.99 6.71 12.15
C PRO A 28 -13.01 8.24 12.36
N GLU A 29 -13.95 8.79 13.14
CA GLU A 29 -13.93 10.19 13.55
C GLU A 29 -12.99 10.45 14.76
N ASP A 30 -12.53 9.40 15.43
CA ASP A 30 -11.57 9.44 16.54
C ASP A 30 -10.12 9.33 16.06
N GLU A 31 -9.25 10.15 16.64
CA GLU A 31 -7.84 10.28 16.22
C GLU A 31 -7.04 8.98 16.45
N ASP A 32 -7.32 8.27 17.54
CA ASP A 32 -6.55 7.08 17.91
C ASP A 32 -6.99 5.88 17.05
N SER A 33 -8.29 5.76 16.77
CA SER A 33 -8.83 4.77 15.82
C SER A 33 -8.33 5.01 14.39
N ALA A 34 -8.32 6.26 13.92
CA ALA A 34 -7.77 6.60 12.61
C ALA A 34 -6.28 6.28 12.53
N ARG A 35 -5.52 6.56 13.59
CA ARG A 35 -4.09 6.21 13.68
C ARG A 35 -3.88 4.70 13.63
N LEU A 36 -4.71 3.89 14.28
CA LEU A 36 -4.61 2.43 14.22
C LEU A 36 -4.75 1.89 12.79
N LEU A 37 -5.73 2.38 12.03
CA LEU A 37 -5.93 1.99 10.63
C LEU A 37 -4.76 2.42 9.73
N LEU A 38 -4.26 3.65 9.92
CA LEU A 38 -3.09 4.15 9.20
C LEU A 38 -1.83 3.36 9.55
N ASN A 39 -1.64 3.00 10.82
CA ASN A 39 -0.51 2.17 11.24
C ASN A 39 -0.52 0.80 10.55
N LEU A 40 -1.69 0.15 10.41
CA LEU A 40 -1.82 -1.10 9.65
C LEU A 40 -1.40 -0.93 8.17
N GLN A 41 -1.87 0.15 7.54
CA GLN A 41 -1.53 0.49 6.17
C GLN A 41 -0.02 0.75 6.00
N ASP A 42 0.54 1.61 6.85
CA ASP A 42 1.95 1.98 6.86
C ASP A 42 2.85 0.76 7.10
N ASP A 43 2.47 -0.10 8.04
CA ASP A 43 3.19 -1.34 8.37
C ASP A 43 3.38 -2.25 7.15
N THR A 44 2.34 -2.35 6.32
CA THR A 44 2.36 -3.08 5.04
C THR A 44 3.19 -2.34 3.99
N ALA A 45 3.00 -1.03 3.83
CA ALA A 45 3.77 -0.22 2.88
C ALA A 45 5.29 -0.27 3.19
N ILE A 46 5.68 -0.30 4.47
CA ILE A 46 7.06 -0.48 4.93
C ILE A 46 7.62 -1.84 4.53
N ALA A 47 6.81 -2.90 4.56
CA ALA A 47 7.25 -4.21 4.10
C ALA A 47 7.57 -4.19 2.61
N ILE A 48 6.69 -3.59 1.80
CA ILE A 48 6.89 -3.40 0.37
C ILE A 48 8.13 -2.54 0.07
N ALA A 49 8.29 -1.40 0.77
CA ALA A 49 9.47 -0.54 0.62
C ALA A 49 10.77 -1.29 0.93
N LYS A 50 10.77 -2.19 1.92
CA LYS A 50 11.95 -3.03 2.24
C LYS A 50 12.25 -4.07 1.18
N ILE A 51 11.24 -4.68 0.57
CA ILE A 51 11.43 -5.62 -0.55
C ILE A 51 12.05 -4.88 -1.75
N VAL A 52 11.49 -3.72 -2.10
CA VAL A 52 11.99 -2.88 -3.20
C VAL A 52 13.43 -2.42 -2.93
N ALA A 53 13.74 -1.97 -1.70
CA ALA A 53 15.10 -1.61 -1.33
C ALA A 53 16.08 -2.78 -1.43
N ALA A 54 15.68 -3.99 -1.02
CA ALA A 54 16.49 -5.19 -1.15
C ALA A 54 16.73 -5.58 -2.62
N TYR A 55 15.74 -5.35 -3.50
CA TYR A 55 15.91 -5.50 -4.94
C TYR A 55 16.91 -4.47 -5.52
N ASP A 56 16.76 -3.19 -5.19
CA ASP A 56 17.65 -2.11 -5.66
C ASP A 56 19.10 -2.29 -5.20
N ASP A 57 19.30 -2.80 -3.99
CA ASP A 57 20.62 -3.13 -3.44
C ASP A 57 21.19 -4.44 -4.03
N GLY A 58 20.41 -5.17 -4.83
CA GLY A 58 20.78 -6.44 -5.46
C GLY A 58 20.89 -7.61 -4.48
N GLU A 59 20.22 -7.51 -3.33
CA GLU A 59 20.07 -8.59 -2.35
C GLU A 59 19.02 -9.62 -2.79
N LEU A 60 17.97 -9.15 -3.47
CA LEU A 60 16.99 -9.96 -4.18
C LEU A 60 17.16 -9.79 -5.69
N ASP A 61 17.00 -10.87 -6.45
CA ASP A 61 16.77 -10.75 -7.88
C ASP A 61 15.31 -10.42 -8.22
N GLN A 62 15.03 -10.17 -9.50
CA GLN A 62 13.69 -9.79 -9.96
C GLN A 62 12.63 -10.86 -9.65
N GLU A 63 12.96 -12.15 -9.76
CA GLU A 63 12.01 -13.23 -9.51
C GLU A 63 11.73 -13.35 -8.00
N GLU A 64 12.78 -13.27 -7.19
CA GLU A 64 12.68 -13.29 -5.72
C GLU A 64 11.88 -12.09 -5.19
N ALA A 65 12.14 -10.87 -5.69
CA ALA A 65 11.42 -9.68 -5.24
C ALA A 65 9.92 -9.72 -5.61
N LEU A 66 9.58 -10.23 -6.80
CA LEU A 66 8.17 -10.41 -7.19
C LEU A 66 7.47 -11.49 -6.37
N GLU A 67 8.17 -12.58 -6.02
CA GLU A 67 7.64 -13.63 -5.13
C GLU A 67 7.35 -13.06 -3.73
N GLU A 68 8.28 -12.29 -3.15
CA GLU A 68 8.06 -11.67 -1.84
C GLU A 68 6.92 -10.64 -1.86
N ILE A 69 6.77 -9.82 -2.92
CA ILE A 69 5.63 -8.89 -3.05
C ILE A 69 4.30 -9.67 -3.13
N ASP A 70 4.28 -10.76 -3.89
CA ASP A 70 3.10 -11.62 -4.04
C ASP A 70 2.70 -12.25 -2.70
N ASP A 71 3.67 -12.76 -1.93
CA ASP A 71 3.43 -13.33 -0.60
C ASP A 71 2.79 -12.31 0.35
N VAL A 72 3.29 -11.06 0.41
CA VAL A 72 2.66 -10.00 1.22
C VAL A 72 1.25 -9.69 0.73
N ARG A 73 1.05 -9.61 -0.59
CA ARG A 73 -0.24 -9.33 -1.22
C ARG A 73 -1.27 -10.41 -0.92
N GLU A 74 -0.88 -11.69 -0.98
CA GLU A 74 -1.76 -12.81 -0.63
C GLU A 74 -2.19 -12.75 0.84
N ILE A 75 -1.29 -12.43 1.77
CA ILE A 75 -1.63 -12.27 3.19
C ILE A 75 -2.62 -11.13 3.39
N VAL A 76 -2.31 -9.96 2.83
CA VAL A 76 -3.04 -8.72 3.08
C VAL A 76 -4.42 -8.73 2.44
N LEU A 77 -4.56 -9.30 1.23
CA LEU A 77 -5.81 -9.29 0.47
C LEU A 77 -6.67 -10.55 0.69
N ASP A 78 -6.29 -11.45 1.60
CA ASP A 78 -7.13 -12.59 1.97
C ASP A 78 -8.42 -12.15 2.66
N GLU A 79 -9.42 -13.02 2.67
CA GLU A 79 -10.71 -12.76 3.30
C GLU A 79 -10.56 -12.61 4.83
N ILE A 80 -11.02 -11.47 5.36
CA ILE A 80 -10.92 -11.15 6.78
C ILE A 80 -12.16 -11.63 7.54
N ASP A 81 -11.94 -12.47 8.56
CA ASP A 81 -13.01 -12.95 9.45
C ASP A 81 -13.29 -11.94 10.59
N ILE A 82 -14.04 -10.89 10.29
CA ILE A 82 -14.57 -9.91 11.25
C ILE A 82 -16.11 -9.98 11.22
N GLU A 83 -16.74 -10.26 12.38
CA GLU A 83 -18.21 -10.32 12.50
C GLU A 83 -18.88 -8.93 12.43
N ASP A 84 -18.14 -7.87 12.78
CA ASP A 84 -18.63 -6.49 12.79
C ASP A 84 -18.53 -5.86 11.39
N GLU A 85 -19.68 -5.61 10.76
CA GLU A 85 -19.75 -5.07 9.39
C GLU A 85 -19.10 -3.68 9.27
N GLU A 86 -19.15 -2.83 10.31
CA GLU A 86 -18.57 -1.48 10.25
C GLU A 86 -17.05 -1.56 10.26
N LYS A 87 -16.48 -2.42 11.12
CA LYS A 87 -15.03 -2.66 11.15
C LYS A 87 -14.52 -3.34 9.89
N LEU A 88 -15.28 -4.28 9.34
CA LEU A 88 -14.92 -4.95 8.10
C LEU A 88 -14.81 -3.94 6.95
N ILE A 89 -15.75 -2.99 6.82
CA ILE A 89 -15.68 -1.91 5.82
C ILE A 89 -14.42 -1.07 5.97
N LEU A 90 -13.97 -0.79 7.19
CA LEU A 90 -12.74 -0.02 7.44
C LEU A 90 -11.49 -0.79 7.01
N VAL A 91 -11.43 -2.09 7.31
CA VAL A 91 -10.33 -2.96 6.87
C VAL A 91 -10.34 -3.12 5.35
N ASP A 92 -11.52 -3.28 4.73
CA ASP A 92 -11.67 -3.32 3.27
C ASP A 92 -11.15 -2.02 2.61
N GLY A 93 -11.32 -0.87 3.27
CA GLY A 93 -10.75 0.40 2.85
C GLY A 93 -9.22 0.37 2.84
N VAL A 94 -8.61 -0.10 3.93
CA VAL A 94 -7.14 -0.28 4.03
C VAL A 94 -6.63 -1.28 2.99
N GLN A 95 -7.32 -2.40 2.78
CA GLN A 95 -6.94 -3.35 1.72
C GLN A 95 -7.03 -2.69 0.34
N THR A 96 -8.08 -1.90 0.09
CA THR A 96 -8.29 -1.20 -1.18
C THR A 96 -7.19 -0.19 -1.48
N SER A 97 -6.78 0.60 -0.48
CA SER A 97 -5.67 1.56 -0.63
C SER A 97 -4.35 0.86 -0.98
N LEU A 98 -4.08 -0.30 -0.36
CA LEU A 98 -2.86 -1.09 -0.57
C LEU A 98 -2.80 -1.80 -1.93
N VAL A 99 -3.92 -2.01 -2.62
CA VAL A 99 -3.91 -2.60 -3.97
C VAL A 99 -2.94 -1.86 -4.89
N CYS A 100 -3.00 -0.53 -4.94
CA CYS A 100 -2.12 0.23 -5.83
C CYS A 100 -0.63 0.14 -5.43
N VAL A 101 -0.34 -0.05 -4.14
CA VAL A 101 1.03 -0.18 -3.61
C VAL A 101 1.68 -1.46 -4.11
N PHE A 102 0.95 -2.58 -4.09
CA PHE A 102 1.44 -3.85 -4.64
C PHE A 102 1.70 -3.75 -6.15
N PHE A 103 0.72 -3.23 -6.91
CA PHE A 103 0.86 -3.10 -8.36
C PHE A 103 1.98 -2.13 -8.76
N ALA A 104 2.19 -1.05 -8.00
CA ALA A 104 3.32 -0.14 -8.21
C ALA A 104 4.67 -0.82 -7.98
N ALA A 105 4.80 -1.58 -6.89
CA ALA A 105 6.04 -2.30 -6.59
C ALA A 105 6.33 -3.40 -7.62
N GLU A 106 5.32 -4.18 -8.00
CA GLU A 106 5.43 -5.20 -9.06
C GLU A 106 5.88 -4.58 -10.39
N GLU A 107 5.24 -3.47 -10.81
CA GLU A 107 5.58 -2.78 -12.05
C GLU A 107 7.00 -2.20 -11.99
N TYR A 108 7.39 -1.60 -10.87
CA TYR A 108 8.74 -1.06 -10.67
C TYR A 108 9.81 -2.16 -10.76
N VAL A 109 9.61 -3.28 -10.06
CA VAL A 109 10.55 -4.41 -10.10
C VAL A 109 10.60 -5.02 -11.51
N ALA A 110 9.46 -5.11 -12.19
CA ALA A 110 9.38 -5.74 -13.50
C ALA A 110 9.96 -4.88 -14.65
N ASN A 111 9.62 -3.60 -14.66
CA ASN A 111 9.81 -2.70 -15.80
C ASN A 111 10.58 -1.43 -15.46
N GLY A 112 10.83 -1.16 -14.18
CA GLY A 112 11.42 0.09 -13.70
C GLY A 112 10.39 1.22 -13.56
N PRO A 113 10.85 2.44 -13.23
CA PRO A 113 9.96 3.60 -13.14
C PRO A 113 9.37 3.96 -14.50
N ALA A 114 8.17 4.53 -14.47
CA ALA A 114 7.50 5.03 -15.66
C ALA A 114 8.36 6.08 -16.40
N ASP A 115 8.49 5.93 -17.72
CA ASP A 115 9.38 6.76 -18.54
C ASP A 115 8.80 8.14 -18.91
N GLU A 116 7.47 8.33 -18.81
CA GLU A 116 6.76 9.49 -19.37
C GLU A 116 5.73 10.09 -18.39
N GLY A 117 6.00 11.30 -17.91
CA GLY A 117 5.03 12.08 -17.14
C GLY A 117 5.46 12.31 -15.70
N THR A 118 4.52 12.72 -14.86
CA THR A 118 4.73 12.96 -13.42
C THR A 118 3.71 12.18 -12.59
N VAL A 119 3.96 12.05 -11.29
CA VAL A 119 3.02 11.45 -10.33
C VAL A 119 1.62 12.05 -10.50
N GLY A 120 1.53 13.38 -10.53
CA GLY A 120 0.26 14.07 -10.67
C GLY A 120 -0.43 13.90 -12.03
N GLU A 121 0.32 13.83 -13.12
CA GLU A 121 -0.24 13.56 -14.45
C GLU A 121 -0.87 12.16 -14.51
N TYR A 122 -0.20 11.17 -13.92
CA TYR A 122 -0.71 9.81 -13.83
C TYR A 122 -1.93 9.68 -12.92
N LEU A 123 -1.92 10.31 -11.75
CA LEU A 123 -3.09 10.29 -10.85
C LEU A 123 -4.31 11.02 -11.45
N SER A 124 -4.08 12.08 -12.21
CA SER A 124 -5.16 12.74 -12.97
C SER A 124 -5.73 11.83 -14.05
N ALA A 125 -4.86 11.11 -14.77
CA ALA A 125 -5.29 10.12 -15.77
C ALA A 125 -6.02 8.93 -15.12
N ALA A 126 -5.62 8.52 -13.92
CA ALA A 126 -6.30 7.51 -13.14
C ALA A 126 -7.72 7.95 -12.77
N ALA A 127 -7.89 9.19 -12.29
CA ALA A 127 -9.19 9.75 -11.96
C ALA A 127 -10.10 9.89 -13.20
N ASP A 128 -9.55 10.32 -14.33
CA ASP A 128 -10.30 10.37 -15.60
C ASP A 128 -10.77 8.96 -16.02
N ALA A 129 -9.91 7.94 -15.91
CA ALA A 129 -10.25 6.55 -16.21
C ALA A 129 -11.30 5.98 -15.25
N GLU A 130 -11.20 6.29 -13.94
CA GLU A 130 -12.21 5.92 -12.96
C GLU A 130 -13.58 6.52 -13.31
N ALA A 131 -13.63 7.80 -13.67
CA ALA A 131 -14.85 8.48 -14.09
C ALA A 131 -15.47 7.89 -15.37
N GLU A 132 -14.65 7.24 -16.21
CA GLU A 132 -15.07 6.49 -17.39
C GLU A 132 -15.42 5.02 -17.10
N GLU A 133 -15.41 4.60 -15.83
CA GLU A 133 -15.62 3.22 -15.35
C GLU A 133 -14.58 2.23 -15.88
N ASP A 134 -13.39 2.70 -16.31
CA ASP A 134 -12.26 1.87 -16.74
C ASP A 134 -11.28 1.66 -15.57
N LEU A 135 -11.68 0.79 -14.64
CA LEU A 135 -10.93 0.55 -13.40
C LEU A 135 -9.56 -0.08 -13.63
N ASP A 136 -9.43 -0.92 -14.66
CA ASP A 136 -8.15 -1.53 -15.02
C ASP A 136 -7.16 -0.45 -15.48
N ALA A 137 -7.61 0.50 -16.30
CA ALA A 137 -6.79 1.63 -16.71
C ALA A 137 -6.49 2.57 -15.54
N ALA A 138 -7.46 2.82 -14.66
CA ALA A 138 -7.29 3.66 -13.49
C ALA A 138 -6.20 3.11 -12.57
N LEU A 139 -6.26 1.81 -12.25
CA LEU A 139 -5.25 1.14 -11.43
C LEU A 139 -3.88 1.15 -12.13
N GLY A 140 -3.84 0.91 -13.44
CA GLY A 140 -2.60 0.97 -14.22
C GLY A 140 -1.91 2.35 -14.15
N PHE A 141 -2.67 3.44 -14.25
CA PHE A 141 -2.13 4.78 -14.10
C PHE A 141 -1.69 5.08 -12.66
N ALA A 142 -2.47 4.66 -11.65
CA ALA A 142 -2.09 4.80 -10.24
C ALA A 142 -0.79 4.02 -9.93
N ALA A 143 -0.64 2.81 -10.48
CA ALA A 143 0.59 2.03 -10.35
C ALA A 143 1.79 2.75 -10.99
N GLN A 144 1.62 3.35 -12.17
CA GLN A 144 2.67 4.16 -12.81
C GLN A 144 3.09 5.34 -11.93
N ALA A 145 2.14 6.05 -11.31
CA ALA A 145 2.46 7.08 -10.32
C ALA A 145 3.28 6.51 -9.15
N GLY A 146 2.88 5.35 -8.61
CA GLY A 146 3.63 4.67 -7.56
C GLY A 146 5.06 4.28 -7.96
N THR A 147 5.30 3.87 -9.21
CA THR A 147 6.67 3.58 -9.68
C THR A 147 7.58 4.80 -9.64
N LEU A 148 7.04 6.01 -9.89
CA LEU A 148 7.79 7.26 -9.80
C LEU A 148 8.08 7.63 -8.35
N ILE A 149 7.13 7.38 -7.44
CA ILE A 149 7.32 7.56 -6.00
C ILE A 149 8.45 6.66 -5.49
N ILE A 150 8.48 5.41 -5.93
CA ILE A 150 9.58 4.49 -5.62
C ILE A 150 10.93 5.03 -6.13
N ASP A 151 10.96 5.65 -7.32
CA ASP A 151 12.17 6.30 -7.87
C ASP A 151 12.50 7.67 -7.21
N GLY A 152 11.69 8.10 -6.23
CA GLY A 152 11.92 9.28 -5.41
C GLY A 152 11.24 10.56 -5.89
N GLU A 153 10.26 10.48 -6.78
CA GLU A 153 9.36 11.62 -7.05
C GLU A 153 8.36 11.81 -5.90
N GLU A 154 8.00 13.06 -5.61
CA GLU A 154 7.09 13.38 -4.50
C GLU A 154 5.64 13.46 -4.97
N LEU A 155 4.75 12.82 -4.21
CA LEU A 155 3.30 12.95 -4.27
C LEU A 155 2.85 14.23 -3.55
N ASP A 156 2.08 15.05 -4.26
CA ASP A 156 1.40 16.21 -3.69
C ASP A 156 -0.02 15.84 -3.24
N MET A 157 -0.22 15.79 -1.93
CA MET A 157 -1.51 15.42 -1.33
C MET A 157 -2.62 16.45 -1.57
N GLU A 158 -2.29 17.71 -1.96
CA GLU A 158 -3.31 18.68 -2.37
C GLU A 158 -4.11 18.18 -3.58
N MET A 159 -3.55 17.27 -4.39
CA MET A 159 -4.25 16.69 -5.54
C MET A 159 -5.48 15.87 -5.14
N ALA A 160 -5.46 15.18 -3.99
CA ALA A 160 -6.60 14.41 -3.53
C ALA A 160 -7.80 15.30 -3.17
N GLU A 161 -7.56 16.53 -2.72
CA GLU A 161 -8.62 17.47 -2.30
C GLU A 161 -9.52 17.91 -3.47
N ASP A 162 -8.99 17.89 -4.70
CA ASP A 162 -9.68 18.31 -5.91
C ASP A 162 -10.45 17.16 -6.60
N LEU A 163 -10.30 15.91 -6.13
CA LEU A 163 -10.92 14.73 -6.71
C LEU A 163 -12.27 14.39 -6.04
N GLU A 164 -13.16 13.76 -6.81
CA GLU A 164 -14.34 13.11 -6.23
C GLU A 164 -13.89 11.86 -5.47
N TYR A 165 -14.51 11.62 -4.30
CA TYR A 165 -14.19 10.44 -3.50
C TYR A 165 -14.50 9.16 -4.28
N GLY A 166 -13.51 8.28 -4.37
CA GLY A 166 -13.52 7.05 -5.15
C GLY A 166 -12.30 6.18 -4.89
N LEU A 167 -12.07 5.19 -5.76
CA LEU A 167 -10.92 4.29 -5.70
C LEU A 167 -9.60 5.04 -5.82
N VAL A 168 -9.53 6.04 -6.71
CA VAL A 168 -8.28 6.78 -6.91
C VAL A 168 -7.90 7.58 -5.66
N THR A 169 -8.87 8.12 -4.92
CA THR A 169 -8.57 8.80 -3.65
C THR A 169 -8.08 7.84 -2.56
N GLU A 170 -8.61 6.62 -2.51
CA GLU A 170 -8.11 5.57 -1.61
C GLU A 170 -6.69 5.14 -2.00
N TRP A 171 -6.43 4.97 -3.30
CA TRP A 171 -5.09 4.63 -3.79
C TRP A 171 -4.07 5.74 -3.53
N ILE A 172 -4.44 7.02 -3.66
CA ILE A 172 -3.56 8.14 -3.29
C ILE A 172 -3.15 8.04 -1.82
N ASN A 173 -4.06 7.65 -0.93
CA ASN A 173 -3.73 7.43 0.48
C ASN A 173 -2.71 6.29 0.67
N GLY A 174 -2.88 5.17 -0.03
CA GLY A 174 -1.90 4.08 -0.03
C GLY A 174 -0.53 4.48 -0.60
N LEU A 175 -0.51 5.29 -1.67
CA LEU A 175 0.72 5.82 -2.26
C LEU A 175 1.45 6.81 -1.34
N ASP A 176 0.74 7.56 -0.50
CA ASP A 176 1.33 8.42 0.51
C ASP A 176 2.04 7.62 1.62
N SER A 177 1.43 6.51 2.06
CA SER A 177 2.09 5.54 2.94
C SER A 177 3.34 4.94 2.30
N LEU A 178 3.27 4.58 1.00
CA LEU A 178 4.44 4.10 0.26
C LEU A 178 5.54 5.17 0.18
N GLN A 179 5.20 6.42 -0.15
CA GLN A 179 6.14 7.53 -0.16
C GLN A 179 6.86 7.71 1.19
N SER A 180 6.08 7.67 2.28
CA SER A 180 6.62 7.79 3.64
C SER A 180 7.56 6.64 3.96
N ALA A 181 7.15 5.40 3.63
CA ALA A 181 7.95 4.20 3.83
C ALA A 181 9.26 4.19 3.01
N MET A 182 9.23 4.66 1.76
CA MET A 182 10.43 4.76 0.91
C MET A 182 11.42 5.81 1.44
N SER A 183 10.91 6.86 2.10
CA SER A 183 11.73 7.92 2.69
C SER A 183 12.41 7.51 3.99
N ASP A 184 11.68 6.77 4.85
CA ASP A 184 12.19 6.29 6.13
C ASP A 184 11.50 4.96 6.56
N PRO A 185 12.05 3.79 6.19
CA PRO A 185 11.44 2.49 6.47
C PRO A 185 11.67 2.05 7.93
N GLU A 186 11.26 2.85 8.91
CA GLU A 186 11.20 2.43 10.31
C GLU A 186 9.99 1.51 10.53
N VAL A 187 10.14 0.46 11.35
CA VAL A 187 9.03 -0.43 11.69
C VAL A 187 8.01 0.35 12.53
N VAL A 188 6.73 0.29 12.17
CA VAL A 188 5.64 0.80 13.02
C VAL A 188 5.59 -0.07 14.27
N GLU A 189 5.97 0.50 15.41
CA GLU A 189 5.82 -0.17 16.71
C GLU A 189 4.34 -0.17 17.09
N GLU A 190 3.80 -1.33 17.49
CA GLU A 190 2.52 -1.39 18.17
C GLU A 190 2.63 -0.52 19.45
N GLU A 191 1.82 0.54 19.57
CA GLU A 191 1.77 1.30 20.82
C GLU A 191 1.20 0.38 21.91
N ASP A 192 2.09 -0.19 22.73
CA ASP A 192 1.77 -0.91 23.96
C ASP A 192 1.15 0.06 24.97
N GLU A 193 -0.18 -0.01 25.21
CA GLU A 193 -0.81 0.56 26.42
C GLU A 193 -0.91 -0.44 27.59
#